data_AF-A0A7S2FV13-F1
#
_entry.id   AF-A0A7S2FV13-F1
#
_cell.length_a   1.000
_cell.length_b   1.000
_cell.length_c   1.000
_cell.angle_alpha   90.00
_cell.angle_beta   90.00
_cell.angle_gamma   90.00
#
_symmetry.space_group_name_H-M   'P 1'
#
loop_
_entity.id
_entity.type
_entity.pdbx_description
1 polymer ?
#
loop_
_entity_poly.entity_id
_entity_poly.type
_entity_poly.pdbx_seq_one_letter_code
_entity_poly.pdbx_strand_id
1 'polypeptide(L)'
;MMSWFINFPDDWLKVSAVLPHNPPGDRPAYVPGATYFLPMFMAINSSIPELAQETAEMDALKARKQAEAHPVEDFLPQCVAEWRSYIKMFKEAKMVDDRPEPPYPYTLESIRGFIDKANAIAVGQAQARKGG
;
A
#
# COMPACT_ATOMS: atom_id res chain seq x y z
N MET A 1 -12.53 0.59 -12.38
CA MET A 1 -11.84 1.86 -12.74
C MET A 1 -11.95 2.19 -14.23
N MET A 2 -11.44 1.36 -15.17
CA MET A 2 -11.55 1.66 -16.62
C MET A 2 -13.01 1.71 -17.15
N SER A 3 -13.95 1.03 -16.50
CA SER A 3 -15.38 1.09 -16.82
C SER A 3 -16.14 2.25 -16.16
N TRP A 4 -15.57 2.97 -15.19
CA TRP A 4 -16.30 4.00 -14.45
C TRP A 4 -16.78 5.11 -15.38
N PHE A 5 -15.88 5.70 -16.15
CA PHE A 5 -16.21 6.77 -17.11
C PHE A 5 -16.97 6.28 -18.34
N ILE A 6 -17.11 4.96 -18.54
CA ILE A 6 -18.02 4.40 -19.55
C ILE A 6 -19.46 4.43 -19.01
N ASN A 7 -19.65 4.08 -17.74
CA ASN A 7 -20.96 4.02 -17.08
C ASN A 7 -21.45 5.41 -16.61
N PHE A 8 -20.52 6.29 -16.22
CA PHE A 8 -20.75 7.63 -15.70
C PHE A 8 -19.91 8.65 -16.48
N PRO A 9 -20.22 8.91 -17.76
CA PRO A 9 -19.40 9.78 -18.61
C PRO A 9 -19.34 11.23 -18.11
N ASP A 10 -20.38 11.72 -17.45
CA ASP A 10 -20.43 13.10 -16.93
C ASP A 10 -19.40 13.37 -15.83
N ASP A 11 -18.98 12.33 -15.09
CA ASP A 11 -17.94 12.46 -14.07
C ASP A 11 -16.58 12.83 -14.67
N TRP A 12 -16.35 12.54 -15.95
CA TRP A 12 -15.13 12.95 -16.64
C TRP A 12 -14.98 14.48 -16.65
N LEU A 13 -16.10 15.20 -16.76
CA LEU A 13 -16.10 16.67 -16.77
C LEU A 13 -15.63 17.26 -15.44
N LYS A 14 -15.78 16.52 -14.33
CA LYS A 14 -15.35 16.96 -12.99
C LYS A 14 -13.83 16.94 -12.81
N VAL A 15 -13.12 16.12 -13.59
CA VAL A 15 -11.68 15.86 -13.40
C VAL A 15 -10.82 16.27 -14.60
N SER A 16 -11.39 16.34 -15.80
CA SER A 16 -10.63 16.54 -17.05
C SER A 16 -9.72 17.77 -17.06
N ALA A 17 -10.12 18.86 -16.39
CA ALA A 17 -9.34 20.09 -16.32
C ALA A 17 -8.18 20.05 -15.29
N VAL A 18 -8.22 19.13 -14.33
CA VAL A 18 -7.28 19.07 -13.20
C VAL A 18 -6.36 17.84 -13.26
N LEU A 19 -6.64 16.90 -14.15
CA LEU A 19 -5.80 15.72 -14.32
C LEU A 19 -4.43 16.09 -14.91
N PRO A 20 -3.34 15.53 -14.36
CA PRO A 20 -2.01 15.81 -14.89
C PRO A 20 -1.82 15.19 -16.27
N HIS A 21 -1.20 15.95 -17.18
CA HIS A 21 -0.82 15.46 -18.50
C HIS A 21 0.52 14.69 -18.41
N ASN A 22 0.48 13.37 -18.60
CA ASN A 22 1.68 12.53 -18.67
C ASN A 22 2.18 12.40 -20.12
N PRO A 23 3.23 13.13 -20.54
CA PRO A 23 3.75 13.00 -21.90
C PRO A 23 4.38 11.62 -22.12
N PRO A 24 4.33 11.08 -23.35
CA PRO A 24 5.02 9.85 -23.68
C PRO A 24 6.55 10.06 -23.59
N GLY A 25 7.25 9.05 -23.06
CA GLY A 25 8.71 8.99 -23.01
C GLY A 25 9.18 7.58 -23.29
N ASP A 26 10.12 7.06 -22.50
CA ASP A 26 10.57 5.66 -22.58
C ASP A 26 9.43 4.65 -22.31
N ARG A 27 8.35 5.11 -21.68
CA ARG A 27 7.12 4.34 -21.45
C ARG A 27 5.92 5.01 -22.12
N PRO A 28 4.90 4.23 -22.51
CA PRO A 28 3.65 4.78 -23.04
C PRO A 28 2.98 5.74 -22.05
N ALA A 29 2.29 6.76 -22.58
CA ALA A 29 1.62 7.79 -21.79
C ALA A 29 0.55 7.24 -20.81
N TYR A 30 -0.03 6.06 -21.08
CA TYR A 30 -0.98 5.42 -20.16
C TYR A 30 -0.32 4.82 -18.91
N VAL A 31 1.02 4.75 -18.86
CA VAL A 31 1.80 4.30 -17.71
C VAL A 31 2.37 5.52 -17.00
N PRO A 32 1.63 6.13 -16.06
CA PRO A 32 2.10 7.30 -15.35
C PRO A 32 3.31 6.98 -14.47
N GLY A 33 4.32 7.84 -14.52
CA GLY A 33 5.39 7.85 -13.51
C GLY A 33 4.87 8.35 -12.16
N ALA A 34 5.70 8.22 -11.12
CA ALA A 34 5.37 8.64 -9.76
C ALA A 34 4.91 10.11 -9.69
N THR A 35 5.52 10.98 -10.51
CA THR A 35 5.20 12.41 -10.64
C THR A 35 3.74 12.67 -11.02
N TYR A 36 3.14 11.80 -11.84
CA TYR A 36 1.79 12.02 -12.40
C TYR A 36 0.75 11.14 -11.71
N PHE A 37 1.15 9.97 -11.21
CA PHE A 37 0.22 9.01 -10.62
C PHE A 37 -0.44 9.53 -9.35
N LEU A 38 0.35 10.08 -8.40
CA LEU A 38 -0.21 10.54 -7.13
C LEU A 38 -1.14 11.75 -7.29
N PRO A 39 -0.78 12.82 -8.05
CA PRO A 39 -1.70 13.93 -8.28
C PRO A 39 -2.98 13.52 -9.02
N MET A 40 -2.88 12.62 -10.01
CA MET A 40 -4.05 12.04 -10.68
C MET A 40 -4.97 11.34 -9.68
N PHE A 41 -4.42 10.49 -8.81
CA PHE A 41 -5.22 9.76 -7.83
C PHE A 41 -5.88 10.69 -6.81
N MET A 42 -5.17 11.74 -6.37
CA MET A 42 -5.75 12.75 -5.47
C MET A 42 -6.90 13.51 -6.13
N ALA A 43 -6.73 13.98 -7.36
CA ALA A 43 -7.75 14.74 -8.09
C ALA A 43 -9.02 13.91 -8.33
N ILE A 44 -8.87 12.63 -8.65
CA ILE A 44 -10.01 11.72 -8.85
C ILE A 44 -10.76 11.51 -7.54
N ASN A 45 -10.06 11.17 -6.46
CA ASN A 45 -10.70 10.88 -5.19
C ASN A 45 -11.35 12.09 -4.52
N SER A 46 -10.83 13.30 -4.74
CA SER A 46 -11.44 14.53 -4.20
C SER A 46 -12.70 14.95 -4.96
N SER A 47 -12.74 14.70 -6.27
CA SER A 47 -13.79 15.20 -7.15
C SER A 47 -14.92 14.21 -7.41
N ILE A 48 -14.70 12.91 -7.18
CA ILE A 48 -15.68 11.84 -7.40
C ILE A 48 -15.70 10.91 -6.17
N PRO A 49 -16.41 11.30 -5.10
CA PRO A 49 -16.47 10.53 -3.86
C PRO A 49 -16.95 9.08 -4.03
N GLU A 50 -17.86 8.83 -4.99
CA GLU A 50 -18.41 7.50 -5.27
C GLU A 50 -17.34 6.58 -5.87
N LEU A 51 -16.51 7.09 -6.77
CA LEU A 51 -15.37 6.34 -7.31
C LEU A 51 -14.30 6.13 -6.23
N ALA A 52 -14.10 7.10 -5.33
CA ALA A 52 -13.22 6.93 -4.19
C ALA A 52 -13.68 5.78 -3.27
N GLN A 53 -14.99 5.61 -3.12
CA GLN A 53 -15.55 4.49 -2.38
C GLN A 53 -15.29 3.14 -3.06
N GLU A 54 -15.55 3.02 -4.36
CA GLU A 54 -15.26 1.78 -5.11
C GLU A 54 -13.77 1.41 -5.07
N THR A 55 -12.88 2.40 -5.22
CA THR A 55 -11.44 2.13 -5.18
C THR A 55 -10.96 1.67 -3.80
N ALA A 56 -11.61 2.13 -2.72
CA ALA A 56 -11.31 1.65 -1.37
C ALA A 56 -11.67 0.17 -1.15
N GLU A 57 -12.69 -0.36 -1.83
CA GLU A 57 -13.03 -1.79 -1.76
C GLU A 57 -11.93 -2.67 -2.36
N MET A 58 -11.30 -2.20 -3.44
CA MET A 58 -10.14 -2.87 -4.03
C MET A 58 -8.97 -2.95 -3.03
N ASP A 59 -8.74 -1.90 -2.25
CA ASP A 59 -7.66 -1.90 -1.25
C ASP A 59 -7.93 -2.90 -0.12
N ALA A 60 -9.18 -3.04 0.32
CA ALA A 60 -9.57 -4.08 1.27
C ALA A 60 -9.33 -5.49 0.70
N LEU A 61 -9.67 -5.70 -0.57
CA LEU A 61 -9.39 -6.97 -1.26
C LEU A 61 -7.89 -7.26 -1.35
N LYS A 62 -7.07 -6.25 -1.65
CA LYS A 62 -5.61 -6.38 -1.68
C LYS A 62 -5.07 -6.76 -0.32
N ALA A 63 -5.51 -6.11 0.75
CA ALA A 63 -5.08 -6.41 2.11
C ALA A 63 -5.39 -7.87 2.48
N ARG A 64 -6.61 -8.35 2.19
CA ARG A 64 -6.99 -9.75 2.41
C ARG A 64 -6.11 -10.72 1.61
N LYS A 65 -5.94 -10.47 0.31
CA LYS A 65 -5.10 -11.33 -0.55
C LYS A 65 -3.64 -11.37 -0.09
N GLN A 66 -3.12 -10.24 0.38
CA GLN A 66 -1.76 -10.17 0.92
C GLN A 66 -1.61 -11.00 2.20
N ALA A 67 -2.59 -10.93 3.11
CA ALA A 67 -2.59 -11.73 4.33
C ALA A 67 -2.71 -13.25 4.04
N GLU A 68 -3.53 -13.63 3.05
CA GLU A 68 -3.67 -15.02 2.62
C GLU A 68 -2.40 -15.56 1.93
N ALA A 69 -1.74 -14.74 1.10
CA ALA A 69 -0.55 -15.14 0.38
C ALA A 69 0.73 -15.12 1.23
N HIS A 70 0.76 -14.31 2.29
CA HIS A 70 1.92 -14.12 3.16
C HIS A 70 1.55 -14.31 4.63
N PRO A 71 1.22 -15.54 5.06
CA PRO A 71 0.88 -15.83 6.45
C PRO A 71 2.07 -15.50 7.37
N VAL A 72 1.79 -14.74 8.44
CA VAL A 72 2.82 -14.20 9.34
C VAL A 72 3.60 -15.33 10.02
N GLU A 73 2.93 -16.42 10.34
CA GLU A 73 3.49 -17.61 10.98
C GLU A 73 4.60 -18.25 10.15
N ASP A 74 4.49 -18.19 8.82
CA ASP A 74 5.46 -18.79 7.90
C ASP A 74 6.57 -17.81 7.50
N PHE A 75 6.25 -16.51 7.41
CA PHE A 75 7.18 -15.48 6.95
C PHE A 75 8.03 -14.87 8.08
N LEU A 76 7.51 -14.76 9.30
CA LEU A 76 8.28 -14.21 10.43
C LEU A 76 9.58 -14.99 10.71
N PRO A 77 9.60 -16.34 10.70
CA PRO A 77 10.85 -17.09 10.82
C PRO A 77 11.87 -16.77 9.72
N GLN A 78 11.39 -16.49 8.49
CA GLN A 78 12.25 -16.12 7.37
C GLN A 78 12.87 -14.73 7.60
N CYS A 79 12.09 -13.76 8.07
CA CYS A 79 12.61 -12.44 8.43
C CYS A 79 13.65 -12.52 9.57
N VAL A 80 13.43 -13.39 10.56
CA VAL A 80 14.42 -13.62 11.64
C VAL A 80 15.69 -14.26 11.08
N ALA A 81 15.57 -15.21 10.15
CA ALA A 81 16.71 -15.84 9.50
C ALA A 81 17.51 -14.83 8.66
N GLU A 82 16.83 -13.97 7.90
CA GLU A 82 17.45 -12.91 7.11
C GLU A 82 18.16 -11.86 8.00
N TRP A 83 17.53 -11.46 9.10
CA TRP A 83 18.15 -10.59 10.10
C TRP A 83 19.48 -11.15 10.63
N ARG A 84 19.50 -12.44 10.99
CA ARG A 84 20.72 -13.14 11.43
C ARG A 84 21.76 -13.21 10.31
N SER A 85 21.33 -13.39 9.06
CA SER A 85 22.21 -13.37 7.90
C SER A 85 22.93 -12.02 7.76
N TYR A 86 22.20 -10.90 7.91
CA TYR A 86 22.79 -9.56 7.87
C TYR A 86 23.79 -9.32 9.01
N ILE A 87 23.47 -9.74 10.23
CA ILE A 87 24.41 -9.66 11.37
C ILE A 87 25.71 -10.39 11.04
N LYS A 88 25.60 -11.63 10.53
CA LYS A 88 26.75 -12.44 10.13
C LYS A 88 27.58 -11.73 9.06
N MET A 89 26.93 -11.23 8.00
CA MET A 89 27.58 -10.54 6.90
C MET A 89 28.36 -9.30 7.38
N PHE A 90 27.78 -8.50 8.28
CA PHE A 90 28.46 -7.31 8.81
C PHE A 90 29.64 -7.65 9.72
N LYS A 91 29.55 -8.72 10.50
CA LYS A 91 30.68 -9.22 11.31
C LYS A 91 31.82 -9.71 10.44
N GLU A 92 31.53 -10.49 9.41
CA GLU A 92 32.54 -10.97 8.45
C GLU A 92 33.24 -9.82 7.72
N ALA A 93 32.48 -8.77 7.40
CA ALA A 93 33.00 -7.55 6.77
C ALA A 93 33.70 -6.58 7.76
N LYS A 94 33.78 -6.91 9.06
CA LYS A 94 34.35 -6.06 10.13
C LYS A 94 33.71 -4.66 10.19
N MET A 95 32.41 -4.58 9.90
CA MET A 95 31.63 -3.33 9.92
C MET A 95 30.94 -3.05 11.27
N VAL A 96 31.09 -3.95 12.24
CA VAL A 96 30.48 -3.88 13.57
C VAL A 96 31.50 -4.19 14.66
N ASP A 97 31.24 -3.71 15.87
CA ASP A 97 32.05 -3.98 17.07
C ASP A 97 31.67 -5.31 17.75
N ASP A 98 32.36 -5.64 18.85
CA ASP A 98 32.23 -6.91 19.57
C ASP A 98 31.01 -6.99 20.50
N ARG A 99 30.03 -6.08 20.35
CA ARG A 99 28.81 -6.11 21.18
C ARG A 99 27.98 -7.37 20.91
N PRO A 100 27.11 -7.76 21.87
CA PRO A 100 26.14 -8.81 21.65
C PRO A 100 25.26 -8.56 20.43
N GLU A 101 24.89 -9.63 19.73
CA GLU A 101 24.04 -9.56 18.55
C GLU A 101 22.67 -9.00 18.92
N PRO A 102 22.13 -8.02 18.16
CA PRO A 102 20.82 -7.48 18.45
C PRO A 102 19.73 -8.53 18.16
N PRO A 103 18.76 -8.71 19.07
CA PRO A 103 17.62 -9.58 18.80
C PRO A 103 16.76 -9.01 17.67
N TYR A 104 16.01 -9.88 17.00
CA TYR A 104 15.02 -9.42 16.03
C TYR A 104 13.94 -8.59 16.75
N PRO A 105 13.59 -7.38 16.26
CA PRO A 105 12.79 -6.43 17.03
C PRO A 105 11.29 -6.75 17.08
N TYR A 106 10.80 -7.69 16.27
CA TYR A 106 9.38 -7.99 16.16
C TYR A 106 9.04 -9.40 16.62
N THR A 107 7.96 -9.51 17.39
CA THR A 107 7.33 -10.78 17.79
C THR A 107 6.06 -11.01 16.97
N LEU A 108 5.60 -12.27 16.93
CA LEU A 108 4.31 -12.61 16.30
C LEU A 108 3.16 -11.77 16.87
N GLU A 109 3.15 -11.57 18.18
CA GLU A 109 2.16 -10.73 18.87
C GLU A 109 2.21 -9.28 18.39
N SER A 110 3.42 -8.69 18.31
CA SER A 110 3.57 -7.30 17.84
C SER A 110 3.08 -7.11 16.40
N ILE A 111 3.39 -8.07 15.51
CA ILE A 111 2.96 -8.01 14.10
C ILE A 111 1.45 -8.18 13.98
N ARG A 112 0.86 -9.14 14.70
CA ARG A 112 -0.60 -9.27 14.78
C ARG A 112 -1.25 -7.99 15.28
N GLY A 113 -0.69 -7.37 16.32
CA GLY A 113 -1.15 -6.06 16.81
C GLY A 113 -1.10 -4.96 15.75
N PHE A 114 -0.07 -4.92 14.91
CA PHE A 114 -0.02 -3.95 13.79
C PHE A 114 -1.07 -4.24 12.72
N ILE A 115 -1.28 -5.51 12.37
CA ILE A 115 -2.29 -5.93 11.40
C ILE A 115 -3.69 -5.59 11.92
N ASP A 116 -3.98 -5.90 13.18
CA ASP A 116 -5.28 -5.62 13.80
C ASP A 116 -5.54 -4.12 13.85
N LYS A 117 -4.53 -3.30 14.18
CA LYS A 117 -4.65 -1.84 14.15
C LYS A 117 -4.92 -1.32 12.74
N ALA A 118 -4.24 -1.85 11.73
CA ALA A 118 -4.46 -1.48 10.33
C ALA A 118 -5.88 -1.85 9.86
N ASN A 119 -6.34 -3.06 10.22
CA ASN A 119 -7.69 -3.53 9.93
C ASN A 119 -8.74 -2.66 10.64
N ALA A 120 -8.52 -2.29 11.90
CA ALA A 120 -9.42 -1.42 12.65
C ALA A 120 -9.55 -0.03 12.03
N ILE A 121 -8.45 0.54 11.53
CA ILE A 121 -8.48 1.81 10.77
C ILE A 121 -9.32 1.64 9.50
N ALA A 122 -9.12 0.55 8.75
CA ALA A 122 -9.89 0.27 7.54
C ALA A 122 -11.40 0.11 7.85
N VAL A 123 -11.76 -0.58 8.93
CA VAL A 123 -13.16 -0.77 9.36
C VAL A 123 -13.76 0.55 9.87
N GLY A 124 -13.03 1.33 10.68
CA GLY A 124 -13.48 2.63 11.18
C GLY A 124 -13.73 3.63 10.05
N GLN A 125 -12.88 3.63 9.02
CA GLN A 125 -13.11 4.40 7.80
C GLN A 125 -14.36 3.92 7.04
N ALA A 126 -14.61 2.61 6.99
CA ALA A 126 -15.81 2.06 6.37
C ALA A 126 -17.11 2.39 7.15
N GLN A 127 -17.05 2.48 8.49
CA GLN A 127 -18.20 2.79 9.35
C GLN A 127 -18.53 4.28 9.37
N ALA A 128 -17.52 5.17 9.46
CA ALA A 128 -17.73 6.62 9.37
C ALA A 128 -18.39 7.05 8.04
N ARG A 129 -18.20 6.27 6.98
CA ARG A 129 -18.79 6.48 5.65
C ARG A 129 -20.25 6.02 5.51
N LYS A 130 -20.79 5.22 6.45
CA LYS A 130 -22.19 4.75 6.42
C LYS A 130 -23.15 5.62 7.23
N GLY A 131 -22.63 6.58 8.00
CA GLY A 131 -23.39 7.40 8.95
C GLY A 131 -23.47 8.90 8.61
N GLY A 132 -23.00 9.32 7.43
CA GLY A 132 -23.13 10.68 6.90
C GLY A 132 -23.75 10.63 5.52
#